data_AF-A0A2N5KR52-F1
#
_entry.id   AF-A0A2N5KR52-F1
#
_cell.length_a   1.000
_cell.length_b   1.000
_cell.length_c   1.000
_cell.angle_alpha   90.00
_cell.angle_beta   90.00
_cell.angle_gamma   90.00
#
_symmetry.space_group_name_H-M   'P 1'
#
loop_
_entity.id
_entity.type
_entity.pdbx_description
1 polymer ?
#
loop_
_entity_poly.entity_id
_entity_poly.type
_entity_poly.pdbx_seq_one_letter_code
_entity_poly.pdbx_strand_id
1 'polypeptide(L)'
;MSAYAEKDRLRRVARSLYLEIRALGLELVAHEDPGEPSGYALELIGLRSLSPSHADRLFRRAEAVTQGLLWVMWADWDPELEAKRKEGSA
;
A
#
# COMPACT_ATOMS: atom_id res chain seq x y z
N MET A 1 1.17 -0.07 25.79
CA MET A 1 0.20 -0.30 24.70
C MET A 1 0.28 -1.76 24.29
N SER A 2 -0.86 -2.43 24.07
CA SER A 2 -0.88 -3.81 23.58
C SER A 2 -0.52 -3.86 22.09
N ALA A 3 0.19 -4.89 21.65
CA ALA A 3 0.56 -5.11 20.25
C ALA A 3 -0.67 -5.11 19.31
N TYR A 4 -1.84 -5.50 19.80
CA TYR A 4 -3.11 -5.46 19.04
C TYR A 4 -3.59 -4.04 18.77
N ALA A 5 -3.46 -3.12 19.73
CA ALA A 5 -3.88 -1.74 19.56
C ALA A 5 -3.00 -1.00 18.54
N GLU A 6 -1.70 -1.32 18.53
CA GLU A 6 -0.77 -0.76 17.55
C GLU A 6 -1.03 -1.31 16.14
N LYS A 7 -1.32 -2.61 16.02
CA LYS A 7 -1.73 -3.24 14.76
C LYS A 7 -2.99 -2.59 14.18
N ASP A 8 -4.00 -2.35 15.00
CA ASP A 8 -5.24 -1.68 14.57
C ASP A 8 -5.02 -0.23 14.16
N ARG A 9 -4.16 0.49 14.89
CA ARG A 9 -3.78 1.86 14.52
C ARG A 9 -3.08 1.88 13.16
N LEU A 10 -2.08 1.02 12.97
CA LEU A 10 -1.34 0.91 11.70
C LEU A 10 -2.28 0.59 10.54
N ARG A 11 -3.23 -0.33 10.73
CA ARG A 11 -4.25 -0.65 9.74
C ARG A 11 -5.12 0.56 9.36
N ARG A 12 -5.57 1.35 10.34
CA ARG A 12 -6.39 2.55 10.06
C ARG A 12 -5.61 3.58 9.25
N VAL A 13 -4.35 3.83 9.62
CA VAL A 13 -3.49 4.79 8.90
C VAL A 13 -3.21 4.30 7.48
N ALA A 14 -2.80 3.03 7.34
CA ALA A 14 -2.51 2.43 6.05
C ALA A 14 -3.74 2.42 5.14
N ARG A 15 -4.93 2.12 5.68
CA ARG A 15 -6.18 2.18 4.91
C ARG A 15 -6.46 3.57 4.38
N SER A 16 -6.31 4.59 5.21
CA SER A 16 -6.50 5.98 4.78
C SER A 16 -5.53 6.35 3.66
N LEU A 17 -4.26 5.95 3.78
CA LEU A 17 -3.25 6.20 2.77
C LEU A 17 -3.53 5.43 1.47
N TYR A 18 -3.96 4.18 1.56
CA TYR A 18 -4.33 3.37 0.40
C TYR A 18 -5.46 4.02 -0.42
N LEU A 19 -6.50 4.52 0.25
CA LEU A 19 -7.60 5.23 -0.40
C LEU A 19 -7.14 6.56 -1.02
N GLU A 20 -6.23 7.28 -0.37
CA GLU A 20 -5.64 8.50 -0.93
C GLU A 20 -4.86 8.21 -2.21
N ILE A 21 -4.00 7.18 -2.22
CA ILE A 21 -3.26 6.74 -3.41
C ILE A 21 -4.23 6.45 -4.57
N ARG A 22 -5.30 5.69 -4.30
CA ARG A 22 -6.32 5.35 -5.29
C ARG A 22 -7.09 6.57 -5.79
N ALA A 23 -7.43 7.51 -4.91
CA ALA A 23 -8.11 8.75 -5.28
C ALA A 23 -7.24 9.67 -6.15
N LEU A 24 -5.91 9.58 -6.00
CA LEU A 24 -4.94 10.26 -6.87
C LEU A 24 -4.75 9.56 -8.23
N GLY A 25 -5.47 8.46 -8.49
CA GLY A 25 -5.33 7.67 -9.71
C GLY A 25 -4.01 6.90 -9.79
N LEU A 26 -3.35 6.69 -8.65
CA LEU A 26 -2.11 5.94 -8.56
C LEU A 26 -2.39 4.47 -8.26
N GLU A 27 -1.48 3.61 -8.69
CA GLU A 27 -1.51 2.19 -8.38
C GLU A 27 -0.40 1.86 -7.38
N LEU A 28 -0.76 1.09 -6.35
CA LEU A 28 0.18 0.55 -5.37
C LEU A 28 0.39 -0.93 -5.65
N VAL A 29 1.62 -1.31 -5.95
CA VAL A 29 2.02 -2.70 -6.24
C VAL A 29 2.99 -3.18 -5.17
N ALA A 30 2.82 -4.41 -4.72
CA ALA A 30 3.76 -5.09 -3.84
C ALA A 30 4.51 -6.14 -4.66
N HIS A 31 5.83 -6.14 -4.58
CA HIS A 31 6.68 -7.15 -5.20
C HIS A 31 7.59 -7.78 -4.13
N GLU A 32 7.96 -9.03 -4.33
CA GLU A 32 8.85 -9.73 -3.42
C GLU A 32 10.24 -9.08 -3.45
N ASP A 33 10.74 -8.73 -2.27
CA ASP A 33 12.09 -8.24 -2.06
C ASP A 33 12.64 -8.87 -0.77
N PRO A 34 13.57 -9.84 -0.89
CA PRO A 34 14.21 -10.48 0.26
C PRO A 34 15.03 -9.52 1.14
N GLY A 35 15.38 -8.34 0.63
CA GLY A 35 16.10 -7.31 1.37
C GLY A 35 15.21 -6.52 2.34
N GLU A 36 13.88 -6.56 2.16
CA GLU A 36 12.92 -5.85 3.00
C GLU A 36 12.53 -6.68 4.23
N PRO A 37 12.35 -6.06 5.42
CA PRO A 37 11.93 -6.77 6.63
C PRO A 37 10.60 -7.52 6.49
N SER A 38 9.75 -7.09 5.55
CA SER A 38 8.47 -7.73 5.27
C SER A 38 8.55 -8.82 4.20
N GLY A 39 9.69 -8.95 3.51
CA GLY A 39 9.86 -9.76 2.30
C GLY A 39 9.25 -9.13 1.04
N TYR A 40 8.70 -7.92 1.15
CA TYR A 40 8.07 -7.20 0.05
C TYR A 40 8.48 -5.72 0.05
N ALA A 41 8.72 -5.19 -1.14
CA ALA A 41 8.84 -3.77 -1.39
C ALA A 41 7.56 -3.24 -2.05
N LEU A 42 7.30 -1.95 -1.88
CA LEU A 42 6.14 -1.26 -2.44
C LEU A 42 6.56 -0.33 -3.57
N GLU A 43 5.82 -0.37 -4.67
CA GLU A 43 6.00 0.51 -5.81
C GLU A 43 4.71 1.33 -6.04
N LEU A 44 4.89 2.63 -6.26
CA LEU A 44 3.82 3.56 -6.63
C LEU A 44 3.91 3.90 -8.12
N ILE A 45 2.94 3.43 -8.89
CA ILE A 45 2.85 3.67 -10.34
C ILE A 45 1.99 4.91 -10.58
N GLY A 46 2.38 5.73 -11.56
CA GLY A 46 1.64 6.93 -11.97
C GLY A 46 2.11 8.23 -11.31
N LEU A 47 3.20 8.21 -10.54
CA LEU A 47 3.73 9.38 -9.83
C LEU A 47 4.10 10.58 -10.73
N ARG A 48 4.30 10.36 -12.04
CA ARG A 48 4.65 11.43 -13.01
C ARG A 48 3.59 12.54 -13.09
N SER A 49 2.36 12.24 -12.66
CA SER A 49 1.24 13.17 -12.60
C SER A 49 1.29 14.13 -11.40
N LEU A 50 2.18 13.86 -10.43
CA LEU A 50 2.32 14.63 -9.19
C LEU A 50 3.54 15.56 -9.24
N SER A 51 3.49 16.64 -8.46
CA SER A 51 4.70 17.43 -8.21
C SER A 51 5.73 16.58 -7.45
N PRO A 52 7.04 16.79 -7.68
CA PRO A 52 8.09 16.00 -7.01
C PRO A 52 7.99 16.00 -5.48
N SER A 53 7.61 17.15 -4.90
CA SER A 53 7.39 17.29 -3.46
C SER A 53 6.24 16.44 -2.92
N HIS A 54 5.14 16.33 -3.68
CA HIS A 54 4.01 15.49 -3.30
C HIS A 54 4.33 14.02 -3.48
N ALA A 55 5.04 13.65 -4.55
CA ALA A 55 5.50 12.29 -4.78
C ALA A 55 6.44 11.81 -3.66
N ASP A 56 7.46 12.60 -3.28
CA ASP A 56 8.39 12.26 -2.19
C ASP A 56 7.66 12.12 -0.85
N ARG A 57 6.74 13.03 -0.54
CA ARG A 57 5.96 12.96 0.69
C ARG A 57 5.07 11.71 0.72
N LEU A 58 4.47 11.35 -0.40
CA LEU A 58 3.61 10.17 -0.50
C LEU A 58 4.45 8.88 -0.34
N PHE A 59 5.60 8.83 -0.97
CA PHE A 59 6.52 7.70 -0.89
C PHE A 59 7.01 7.47 0.55
N ARG A 60 7.49 8.51 1.25
CA ARG A 60 7.90 8.40 2.66
C ARG A 60 6.76 7.95 3.58
N ARG A 61 5.53 8.39 3.30
CA ARG A 61 4.35 7.94 4.05
C ARG A 61 4.06 6.47 3.81
N ALA A 62 4.24 5.98 2.58
CA ALA A 62 4.06 4.58 2.24
C ALA A 62 5.11 3.70 2.93
N GLU A 63 6.40 4.08 2.87
CA GLU A 63 7.49 3.37 3.56
C GLU A 63 7.25 3.26 5.08
N ALA A 64 6.80 4.34 5.71
CA ALA A 64 6.56 4.38 7.15
C ALA A 64 5.44 3.41 7.61
N VAL A 65 4.57 2.98 6.70
CA VAL A 65 3.43 2.08 7.01
C VAL A 65 3.36 0.89 6.07
N THR A 66 4.48 0.47 5.47
CA THR A 66 4.57 -0.63 4.49
C THR A 66 3.83 -1.88 4.97
N GLN A 67 4.10 -2.34 6.18
CA GLN A 67 3.47 -3.53 6.73
C GLN A 67 1.93 -3.39 6.84
N GLY A 68 1.45 -2.19 7.18
CA GLY A 68 0.02 -1.89 7.22
C GLY A 68 -0.61 -1.89 5.83
N LEU A 69 0.10 -1.37 4.82
CA LEU A 69 -0.36 -1.36 3.43
C LEU A 69 -0.44 -2.78 2.87
N LEU A 70 0.56 -3.63 3.12
CA LEU A 70 0.52 -5.03 2.73
C LEU A 70 -0.69 -5.76 3.35
N TRP A 71 -0.99 -5.50 4.62
CA TRP A 71 -2.20 -6.04 5.23
C TRP A 71 -3.48 -5.54 4.57
N VAL A 72 -3.56 -4.26 4.20
CA VAL A 72 -4.73 -3.71 3.51
C VAL A 72 -4.88 -4.34 2.12
N MET A 73 -3.78 -4.49 1.38
CA MET A 73 -3.75 -5.09 0.04
C MET A 73 -4.14 -6.58 0.05
N TRP A 74 -3.72 -7.34 1.07
CA TRP A 74 -3.99 -8.78 1.15
C TRP A 74 -5.23 -9.18 1.92
N ALA A 75 -5.87 -8.26 2.64
CA ALA A 75 -7.03 -8.61 3.46
C ALA A 75 -8.35 -8.78 2.67
N ASP A 76 -8.32 -8.82 1.33
CA ASP A 76 -9.52 -8.87 0.46
C ASP A 76 -10.54 -7.75 0.74
N TRP A 77 -10.07 -6.56 1.14
CA TRP A 77 -10.94 -5.40 1.40
C TRP A 77 -11.36 -4.63 0.14
N ASP A 78 -10.72 -4.91 -1.01
CA ASP A 78 -11.01 -4.27 -2.29
C ASP A 78 -11.51 -5.31 -3.31
N PRO A 79 -12.81 -5.33 -3.64
CA PRO A 79 -13.40 -6.23 -4.63
C PRO A 79 -12.75 -6.10 -6.02
N GLU A 80 -12.23 -4.91 -6.39
CA GLU A 80 -11.54 -4.73 -7.67
C GLU A 80 -10.16 -5.40 -7.69
N LEU A 81 -9.49 -5.47 -6.54
CA LEU A 81 -8.17 -6.09 -6.43
C LEU A 81 -8.29 -7.62 -6.43
N GLU A 82 -9.38 -8.16 -5.86
CA GLU A 82 -9.78 -9.56 -6.00
C GLU A 82 -10.11 -9.93 -7.46
N ALA A 83 -10.80 -9.03 -8.18
CA ALA A 83 -11.11 -9.21 -9.61
C ALA A 83 -9.83 -9.24 -10.48
N LYS A 84 -8.90 -8.30 -10.28
CA LYS A 84 -7.61 -8.27 -11.00
C LYS A 84 -6.75 -9.52 -10.73
N ARG A 85 -6.77 -10.07 -9.50
CA ARG A 85 -6.06 -11.33 -9.18
C ARG A 85 -6.64 -12.54 -9.91
N LYS A 86 -7.96 -12.59 -10.08
CA LYS A 86 -8.63 -13.68 -10.83
C LYS A 86 -8.33 -13.63 -12.33
N GLU A 87 -8.09 -12.45 -12.90
CA GLU A 87 -7.75 -12.31 -14.31
C GLU A 87 -6.28 -12.64 -14.64
N GLY A 88 -5.35 -12.39 -13.71
CA GLY A 88 -3.92 -12.69 -13.90
C GLY A 88 -3.51 -14.16 -13.68
N SER A 89 -4.44 -15.02 -13.27
CA SER A 89 -4.20 -16.46 -13.05
C SER A 89 -4.77 -17.35 -14.16
N ALA A 90 -5.05 -16.78 -15.34
CA ALA A 90 -5.53 -17.50 -16.52
C ALA A 90 -4.40 -17.76 -17.53
#